data_AF-A0A916XUH5-F1
#
_entry.id   AF-A0A916XUH5-F1
#
_cell.length_a   1.000
_cell.length_b   1.000
_cell.length_c   1.000
_cell.angle_alpha   90.00
_cell.angle_beta   90.00
_cell.angle_gamma   90.00
#
_symmetry.space_group_name_H-M   'P 1'
#
loop_
_entity.id
_entity.type
_entity.pdbx_description
1 polymer ?
#
loop_
_entity_poly.entity_id
_entity_poly.type
_entity_poly.pdbx_seq_one_letter_code
_entity_poly.pdbx_strand_id
1 'polypeptide(L)'
;MSTPKDNDFAERRSAALLAKQAMLEKFKTKPDENDPAVQAKIAERAARAEAREQRAEQKRIELARKKEEEAARLAAIEAEKAAEELARRAVADERVNRVVADEAERKAARDARYAARKQRKK
;
A
#
# COMPACT_ATOMS: atom_id res chain seq x y z
N MET A 1 17.89 9.81 49.38
CA MET A 1 17.94 10.01 47.91
C MET A 1 17.98 11.49 47.65
N SER A 2 19.12 12.02 47.18
CA SER A 2 19.31 13.46 46.96
C SER A 2 18.49 13.91 45.76
N THR A 3 17.62 14.90 45.95
CA THR A 3 17.03 15.65 44.84
C THR A 3 18.14 16.42 44.11
N PRO A 4 18.13 16.51 42.77
CA PRO A 4 19.02 17.43 42.06
C PRO A 4 18.73 18.84 42.58
N LYS A 5 19.77 19.58 42.97
CA LYS A 5 19.65 21.03 43.24
C LYS A 5 19.32 21.69 41.90
N ASP A 6 18.03 21.82 41.62
CA ASP A 6 17.53 22.54 40.47
C ASP A 6 18.05 23.98 40.52
N ASN A 7 18.92 24.31 39.56
CA ASN A 7 19.50 25.61 39.24
C ASN A 7 18.95 26.77 40.09
N ASP A 8 19.80 27.36 40.92
CA ASP A 8 19.42 28.47 41.79
C ASP A 8 18.83 29.62 40.96
N PHE A 9 17.90 30.40 41.52
CA PHE A 9 17.25 31.51 40.80
C PHE A 9 18.28 32.49 40.21
N ALA A 10 19.38 32.70 40.92
CA ALA A 10 20.52 33.50 40.47
C ALA A 10 21.19 32.91 39.22
N GLU A 11 21.38 31.59 39.14
CA GLU A 11 21.99 30.90 37.99
C GLU A 11 21.08 30.95 36.76
N ARG A 12 19.76 30.81 36.93
CA ARG A 12 18.81 30.99 35.83
C ARG A 12 18.83 32.42 35.28
N ARG A 13 18.91 33.42 36.17
CA ARG A 13 18.98 34.83 35.77
C ARG A 13 20.29 35.14 35.05
N SER A 14 21.43 34.66 35.54
CA SER A 14 22.72 34.88 34.89
C SER A 14 22.79 34.17 33.53
N ALA A 15 22.31 32.93 33.43
CA ALA A 15 22.23 32.21 32.16
C ALA A 15 21.35 32.94 31.13
N ALA A 16 20.20 33.48 31.54
CA ALA A 16 19.34 34.26 30.65
C ALA A 16 19.99 35.58 30.18
N LEU A 17 20.74 36.24 31.05
CA LEU A 17 21.50 37.46 30.70
C LEU A 17 22.62 37.15 29.72
N LEU A 18 23.40 36.09 29.97
CA LEU A 18 24.46 35.64 29.07
C LEU A 18 23.91 35.21 27.72
N ALA A 19 22.77 34.51 27.68
CA ALA A 19 22.10 34.13 26.45
C ALA A 19 21.66 35.37 25.63
N LYS A 20 21.09 36.39 26.29
CA LYS A 20 20.73 37.66 25.64
C LYS A 20 21.95 38.41 25.12
N GLN A 21 23.02 38.48 25.90
CA GLN A 21 24.29 39.09 25.46
C GLN A 21 24.85 38.37 24.23
N ALA A 22 24.91 37.04 24.26
CA ALA A 22 25.38 36.23 23.14
C ALA A 22 24.48 36.39 21.88
N MET A 23 23.17 36.55 22.03
CA MET A 23 22.28 36.85 20.90
C MET A 23 22.55 38.23 20.29
N LEU A 24 22.76 39.25 21.12
CA LEU A 24 23.08 40.61 20.67
C LEU A 24 24.44 40.67 19.99
N GLU A 25 25.45 39.97 20.52
CA GLU A 25 26.77 39.87 19.89
C GLU A 25 26.68 39.19 18.53
N LYS A 26 25.98 38.05 18.43
CA LYS A 26 25.74 37.37 17.15
C LYS A 26 25.02 38.24 16.14
N PHE A 27 24.08 39.08 16.58
CA PHE A 27 23.39 40.01 15.71
C PHE A 27 24.31 41.12 15.20
N LYS A 28 25.15 41.69 16.07
CA LYS A 28 26.15 42.70 15.69
C LYS A 28 27.21 42.17 14.72
N THR A 29 27.61 40.91 14.86
CA THR A 29 28.59 40.26 13.97
C THR A 29 27.95 39.55 12.78
N LYS A 30 26.63 39.65 12.60
CA LYS A 30 25.94 38.99 11.49
C LYS A 30 26.38 39.67 10.18
N PRO A 31 26.83 38.90 9.17
CA PRO A 31 27.11 39.47 7.85
C PRO A 31 25.83 40.02 7.23
N ASP A 32 25.97 41.04 6.38
CA ASP A 32 24.86 41.59 5.60
C ASP A 32 24.25 40.50 4.70
N GLU A 33 22.97 40.62 4.40
CA GLU A 33 22.29 39.76 3.44
C GLU A 33 22.93 39.88 2.04
N ASN A 34 23.50 41.04 1.72
CA ASN A 34 24.21 41.30 0.46
C ASN A 34 25.67 40.84 0.46
N ASP A 35 26.17 40.26 1.55
CA ASP A 35 27.52 39.68 1.57
C ASP A 35 27.61 38.52 0.56
N PRO A 36 28.60 38.52 -0.35
CA PRO A 36 28.75 37.46 -1.35
C PRO A 36 28.82 36.05 -0.75
N ALA A 37 29.38 35.89 0.45
CA ALA A 37 29.46 34.60 1.13
C ALA A 37 28.08 34.13 1.65
N VAL A 38 27.19 35.05 2.03
CA VAL A 38 25.82 34.75 2.44
C VAL A 38 24.98 34.41 1.21
N GLN A 39 25.09 35.19 0.14
CA GLN A 39 24.43 34.93 -1.14
C GLN A 39 24.81 33.56 -1.73
N ALA A 40 26.10 33.20 -1.69
CA ALA A 40 26.56 31.88 -2.13
C ALA A 40 25.91 30.73 -1.33
N LYS A 41 25.78 30.89 0.00
CA LYS A 41 25.11 29.89 0.85
C LYS A 41 23.61 29.80 0.59
N ILE A 42 22.95 30.92 0.29
CA ILE A 42 21.53 30.96 -0.07
C ILE A 42 21.33 30.23 -1.41
N ALA A 43 22.14 30.56 -2.42
CA ALA A 43 22.10 29.91 -3.73
C ALA A 43 22.37 28.40 -3.62
N GLU A 44 23.35 27.98 -2.83
CA GLU A 44 23.63 26.56 -2.59
C GLU A 44 22.45 25.84 -1.92
N ARG A 45 21.81 26.47 -0.93
CA ARG A 45 20.63 25.91 -0.25
C ARG A 45 19.44 25.81 -1.21
N ALA A 46 19.22 26.83 -2.04
CA ALA A 46 18.18 26.83 -3.06
C ALA A 46 18.40 25.70 -4.07
N ALA A 47 19.61 25.57 -4.64
CA ALA A 47 19.95 24.49 -5.57
C ALA A 47 19.78 23.09 -4.94
N ARG A 48 20.15 22.93 -3.66
CA ARG A 48 19.92 21.67 -2.92
C ARG A 48 18.43 21.39 -2.68
N ALA A 49 17.62 22.43 -2.44
CA ALA A 49 16.18 22.30 -2.27
C ALA A 49 15.52 21.88 -3.59
N GLU A 50 15.82 22.57 -4.69
CA GLU A 50 15.36 22.22 -6.03
C GLU A 50 15.75 20.79 -6.42
N ALA A 51 17.00 20.38 -6.19
CA ALA A 51 17.45 19.02 -6.45
C ALA A 51 16.76 17.96 -5.56
N ARG A 52 16.25 18.34 -4.38
CA ARG A 52 15.43 17.45 -3.55
C ARG A 52 14.00 17.37 -4.07
N GLU A 53 13.41 18.48 -4.48
CA GLU A 53 12.08 18.54 -5.05
C GLU A 53 11.99 17.74 -6.35
N GLN A 54 12.96 17.90 -7.26
CA GLN A 54 13.03 17.12 -8.49
C GLN A 54 13.12 15.61 -8.22
N ARG A 55 13.95 15.19 -7.25
CA ARG A 55 14.05 13.78 -6.84
C ARG A 55 12.76 13.27 -6.20
N ALA A 56 12.08 14.11 -5.41
CA ALA A 56 10.81 13.73 -4.79
C ALA A 56 9.73 13.54 -5.85
N GLU A 57 9.68 14.42 -6.86
CA GLU A 57 8.72 14.33 -7.96
C GLU A 57 8.96 13.09 -8.82
N GLN A 58 10.22 12.82 -9.21
CA GLN A 58 10.57 11.59 -9.93
C GLN A 58 10.15 10.33 -9.15
N LYS A 59 10.41 10.30 -7.83
CA LYS A 59 9.99 9.18 -6.98
C LYS A 59 8.48 9.03 -6.90
N ARG A 60 7.71 10.12 -6.89
CA ARG A 60 6.24 10.08 -6.90
C ARG A 60 5.73 9.47 -8.20
N ILE A 61 6.27 9.90 -9.34
CA ILE A 61 5.93 9.37 -10.65
C ILE A 61 6.27 7.88 -10.74
N GLU A 62 7.48 7.48 -10.33
CA GLU A 62 7.87 6.06 -10.33
C GLU A 62 6.99 5.21 -9.42
N LEU A 63 6.67 5.70 -8.21
CA LEU A 63 5.81 4.99 -7.28
C LEU A 63 4.38 4.84 -7.83
N ALA A 64 3.85 5.88 -8.49
CA ALA A 64 2.55 5.80 -9.15
C ALA A 64 2.55 4.74 -10.24
N ARG A 65 3.56 4.73 -11.12
CA ARG A 65 3.70 3.71 -12.17
C ARG A 65 3.82 2.30 -11.61
N LYS A 66 4.62 2.10 -10.56
CA LYS A 66 4.75 0.78 -9.91
C LYS A 66 3.43 0.31 -9.31
N LYS A 67 2.67 1.20 -8.67
CA LYS A 67 1.35 0.87 -8.13
C LYS A 67 0.36 0.47 -9.22
N GLU A 68 0.36 1.18 -10.34
CA GLU A 68 -0.48 0.83 -11.50
C GLU A 68 -0.09 -0.54 -12.08
N GLU A 69 1.21 -0.80 -12.23
CA GLU A 69 1.71 -2.08 -12.72
C GLU A 69 1.37 -3.24 -11.76
N GLU A 70 1.57 -3.04 -10.45
CA GLU A 70 1.20 -4.04 -9.43
C GLU A 70 -0.30 -4.29 -9.42
N ALA A 71 -1.14 -3.24 -9.51
CA ALA A 71 -2.59 -3.39 -9.61
C ALA A 71 -3.00 -4.17 -10.86
N ALA A 72 -2.38 -3.89 -12.02
CA ALA A 72 -2.65 -4.62 -13.25
C ALA A 72 -2.23 -6.10 -13.15
N ARG A 73 -1.08 -6.38 -12.54
CA ARG A 73 -0.61 -7.76 -12.29
C ARG A 73 -1.56 -8.52 -11.36
N LEU A 74 -1.98 -7.89 -10.26
CA LEU A 74 -2.93 -8.49 -9.33
C LEU A 74 -4.28 -8.77 -10.00
N ALA A 75 -4.81 -7.81 -10.77
CA ALA A 75 -6.05 -8.00 -11.51
C ALA A 75 -5.94 -9.15 -12.53
N ALA A 76 -4.81 -9.30 -13.22
CA ALA A 76 -4.58 -10.41 -14.14
C ALA A 76 -4.57 -11.77 -13.40
N ILE A 77 -3.89 -11.86 -12.25
CA ILE A 77 -3.85 -13.07 -11.42
C ILE A 77 -5.25 -13.41 -10.90
N GLU A 78 -6.03 -12.42 -10.47
CA GLU A 78 -7.40 -12.63 -10.01
C GLU A 78 -8.32 -13.10 -11.15
N ALA A 79 -8.19 -12.52 -12.34
CA ALA A 79 -8.94 -12.93 -13.51
C ALA A 79 -8.60 -14.38 -13.92
N GLU A 80 -7.32 -14.77 -13.88
CA GLU A 80 -6.89 -16.14 -14.16
C GLU A 80 -7.47 -17.13 -13.15
N LYS A 81 -7.38 -16.80 -11.85
CA LYS A 81 -7.98 -17.63 -10.79
C LYS A 81 -9.49 -17.77 -10.95
N ALA A 82 -10.18 -16.68 -11.28
CA ALA A 82 -11.62 -16.70 -11.52
C ALA A 82 -11.97 -17.59 -12.73
N ALA A 83 -11.20 -17.50 -13.82
CA ALA A 83 -11.37 -18.35 -14.99
C ALA A 83 -11.13 -19.83 -14.68
N GLU A 84 -10.08 -20.15 -13.91
CA GLU A 84 -9.78 -21.52 -13.48
C GLU A 84 -10.91 -22.09 -12.60
N GLU A 85 -11.38 -21.32 -11.63
CA GLU A 85 -12.50 -21.74 -10.76
C GLU A 85 -13.80 -21.94 -11.54
N LEU A 86 -14.09 -21.06 -12.52
CA LEU A 86 -15.24 -21.25 -13.40
C LEU A 86 -15.11 -22.52 -14.26
N ALA A 87 -13.92 -22.80 -14.80
CA ALA A 87 -13.68 -24.02 -15.57
C ALA A 87 -13.83 -25.28 -14.70
N ARG A 88 -13.30 -25.25 -13.47
CA ARG A 88 -13.45 -26.35 -12.50
C ARG A 88 -14.92 -26.60 -12.16
N ARG A 89 -15.70 -25.54 -11.94
CA ARG A 89 -17.15 -25.64 -11.67
C ARG A 89 -17.89 -26.22 -12.87
N ALA A 90 -17.61 -25.74 -14.09
CA ALA A 90 -18.24 -26.26 -15.30
C ALA A 90 -17.99 -27.77 -15.46
N VAL A 91 -16.75 -28.24 -15.24
CA VAL A 91 -16.43 -29.67 -15.29
C VAL A 91 -17.17 -30.46 -14.20
N ALA A 92 -17.28 -29.91 -12.98
CA ALA A 92 -18.01 -30.54 -11.90
C ALA A 92 -19.51 -30.65 -12.23
N ASP A 93 -20.11 -29.58 -12.75
CA ASP A 93 -21.52 -29.52 -13.14
C ASP A 93 -21.82 -30.47 -14.29
N GLU A 94 -20.95 -30.56 -15.30
CA GLU A 94 -21.04 -31.54 -16.37
C GLU A 94 -21.06 -32.97 -15.84
N ARG A 95 -20.19 -33.28 -14.87
CA ARG A 95 -20.14 -34.61 -14.25
C ARG A 95 -21.42 -34.92 -13.50
N VAL A 96 -21.95 -33.97 -12.74
CA VAL A 96 -23.24 -34.14 -12.03
C VAL A 96 -24.37 -34.35 -13.02
N ASN A 97 -24.44 -33.55 -14.09
CA ASN A 97 -25.47 -33.67 -15.12
C ASN A 97 -25.44 -35.03 -15.81
N ARG A 98 -24.25 -35.58 -16.10
CA ARG A 98 -24.12 -36.94 -16.64
C ARG A 98 -24.65 -38.00 -15.68
N VAL A 99 -24.30 -37.92 -14.39
CA VAL A 99 -24.81 -38.87 -13.38
C VAL A 99 -26.33 -38.80 -13.29
N VAL A 100 -26.91 -37.60 -13.27
CA VAL A 100 -28.37 -37.41 -13.24
C VAL A 100 -29.04 -37.99 -14.49
N ALA A 101 -28.45 -37.78 -15.67
CA ALA A 101 -28.95 -38.35 -16.92
C ALA A 101 -28.91 -39.89 -16.89
N ASP A 102 -27.77 -40.48 -16.50
CA ASP A 102 -27.60 -41.94 -16.40
C ASP A 102 -28.60 -42.55 -15.39
N GLU A 103 -28.86 -41.88 -14.27
CA GLU A 103 -29.85 -42.31 -13.28
C GLU A 103 -31.28 -42.23 -13.80
N ALA A 104 -31.61 -41.18 -14.55
CA ALA A 104 -32.90 -41.02 -15.22
C ALA A 104 -33.14 -42.14 -16.24
N GLU A 105 -32.13 -42.47 -17.06
CA GLU A 105 -32.18 -43.57 -18.02
C GLU A 105 -32.37 -44.93 -17.33
N ARG A 106 -31.60 -45.21 -16.27
CA ARG A 106 -31.75 -46.45 -15.48
C ARG A 106 -33.14 -46.55 -14.85
N LYS A 107 -33.72 -45.44 -14.39
CA LYS A 107 -35.09 -45.40 -13.87
C LYS A 107 -36.11 -45.70 -14.98
N ALA A 108 -36.01 -45.02 -16.13
CA ALA A 108 -36.88 -45.26 -17.27
C ALA A 108 -36.82 -46.73 -17.74
N ALA A 109 -35.63 -47.32 -17.80
CA ALA A 109 -35.46 -48.73 -18.15
C ALA A 109 -36.10 -49.69 -17.12
N ARG A 110 -35.98 -49.38 -15.82
CA ARG A 110 -36.68 -50.14 -14.76
C ARG A 110 -38.19 -50.03 -14.90
N ASP A 111 -38.71 -48.83 -15.11
CA ASP A 111 -40.15 -48.58 -15.24
C ASP A 111 -40.73 -49.30 -16.48
N ALA A 112 -40.01 -49.30 -17.60
CA ALA A 112 -40.37 -50.07 -18.80
C ALA A 112 -40.41 -51.59 -18.53
N ARG A 113 -39.41 -52.14 -17.80
CA ARG A 113 -39.40 -53.55 -17.39
C ARG A 113 -40.57 -53.89 -16.48
N TYR A 114 -40.89 -53.02 -15.52
CA TYR A 114 -42.03 -53.21 -14.63
C TYR A 114 -43.35 -53.18 -15.40
N ALA A 115 -43.52 -52.24 -16.33
CA ALA A 115 -44.68 -52.18 -17.21
C ALA A 115 -44.83 -53.46 -18.05
N ALA A 116 -43.77 -53.93 -18.71
CA ALA A 116 -43.77 -55.16 -19.49
C ALA A 116 -44.12 -56.40 -18.64
N ARG A 117 -43.58 -56.51 -17.41
CA ARG A 117 -43.91 -57.59 -16.47
C ARG A 117 -45.38 -57.55 -16.06
N LYS A 118 -45.92 -56.36 -15.80
CA LYS A 118 -47.33 -56.18 -15.43
C LYS A 118 -48.26 -56.61 -16.56
N GLN A 119 -47.92 -56.26 -17.81
CA GLN A 119 -48.70 -56.69 -18.98
C GLN A 119 -48.71 -58.21 -19.17
N ARG A 120 -47.62 -58.92 -18.86
CA ARG A 120 -47.56 -60.39 -18.92
C ARG A 120 -48.34 -61.12 -17.82
N LYS A 121 -48.61 -60.44 -16.70
CA LYS A 121 -49.35 -61.00 -15.56
C LYS A 121 -50.86 -60.79 -15.66
N LYS A 122 -51.29 -59.95 -16.60
CA LYS A 122 -52.69 -59.76 -16.96
C LYS A 122 -53.05 -60.77 -18.04
#